data_AF-A0AAW0UIT7-F1
#
_entry.id   AF-A0AAW0UIT7-F1
#
_cell.length_a   1.000
_cell.length_b   1.000
_cell.length_c   1.000
_cell.angle_alpha   90.00
_cell.angle_beta   90.00
_cell.angle_gamma   90.00
#
_symmetry.space_group_name_H-M   'P 1'
#
loop_
_entity.id
_entity.type
_entity.pdbx_description
1 polymer ?
#
loop_
_entity_poly.entity_id
_entity_poly.type
_entity_poly.pdbx_seq_one_letter_code
_entity_poly.pdbx_strand_id
1 'polypeptide(L)'
;MKMLQITPQGNDNALNVDDDDYTNNNYSNLPRLDNIPTPQELVLMVNLLDSCEVVTSANVRRSSRKPTLIQVLYWVRWWWPSQDPGGVYSAYFIRRHELSIANGCLLWYTCVAISEGSRASVLDLLHYTHLGMTTIKATARSYVWWPGIEEDIEGIVKKCPKCVTRQHSPAAELRPWEWPSTPWSRSHVDHAGPFMDKLFLILIDSISKWFEMKIVPNTSTAAIVDALNTIFATHSLARKKSYDASLHIPG
;
A
#
# COMPACT_ATOMS: atom_id res chain seq x y z
N MET A 1 49.02 0.66 -29.68
CA MET A 1 49.32 2.00 -30.25
C MET A 1 47.97 2.70 -30.43
N LYS A 2 47.55 3.74 -29.71
CA LYS A 2 48.15 4.69 -28.77
C LYS A 2 47.28 4.73 -27.50
N MET A 3 47.94 4.82 -26.34
CA MET A 3 47.35 5.19 -25.06
C MET A 3 47.04 6.69 -25.04
N LEU A 4 45.95 7.08 -24.39
CA LEU A 4 45.78 8.42 -23.81
C LEU A 4 45.41 8.22 -22.33
N GLN A 5 46.38 8.52 -21.47
CA GLN A 5 46.19 8.74 -20.04
C GLN A 5 45.74 10.18 -19.83
N ILE A 6 44.76 10.40 -18.95
CA ILE A 6 44.50 11.71 -18.34
C ILE A 6 44.23 11.45 -16.86
N THR A 7 45.14 11.91 -15.99
CA THR A 7 44.99 12.02 -14.54
C THR A 7 44.30 13.33 -14.16
N PRO A 8 43.69 13.43 -12.95
CA PRO A 8 42.75 14.49 -12.61
C PRO A 8 43.45 15.75 -12.11
N GLN A 9 42.93 16.92 -12.50
CA GLN A 9 43.16 18.16 -11.76
C GLN A 9 41.80 18.69 -11.31
N GLY A 10 41.66 18.86 -9.99
CA GLY A 10 40.58 19.62 -9.41
C GLY A 10 40.73 21.09 -9.78
N ASN A 11 39.60 21.75 -10.00
CA ASN A 11 39.47 23.14 -9.62
C ASN A 11 38.02 23.39 -9.23
N ASP A 12 37.87 23.95 -8.05
CA ASP A 12 36.65 24.48 -7.48
C ASP A 12 36.13 25.59 -8.37
N ASN A 13 34.85 25.55 -8.72
CA ASN A 13 34.05 26.74 -8.91
C ASN A 13 32.57 26.39 -8.79
N ALA A 14 31.99 26.97 -7.75
CA ALA A 14 30.60 26.91 -7.36
C ALA A 14 29.68 27.36 -8.51
N LEU A 15 28.70 26.51 -8.81
CA LEU A 15 27.42 26.95 -9.36
C LEU A 15 26.39 26.67 -8.27
N ASN A 16 26.14 27.68 -7.44
CA ASN A 16 24.93 27.79 -6.66
C ASN A 16 23.77 27.84 -7.65
N VAL A 17 23.06 26.72 -7.78
CA VAL A 17 21.71 26.71 -8.32
C VAL A 17 20.82 26.74 -7.09
N ASP A 18 20.08 27.84 -6.94
CA ASP A 18 19.20 28.11 -5.82
C ASP A 18 18.20 26.95 -5.63
N ASP A 19 18.41 26.17 -4.57
CA ASP A 19 17.47 25.20 -4.00
C ASP A 19 16.37 25.96 -3.25
N ASP A 20 15.40 26.55 -3.95
CA ASP A 20 14.21 27.13 -3.29
C ASP A 20 13.02 27.28 -4.26
N ASP A 21 12.39 26.18 -4.72
CA ASP A 21 10.96 26.25 -5.12
C ASP A 21 10.23 24.88 -5.27
N TYR A 22 10.41 23.93 -4.35
CA TYR A 22 9.62 22.68 -4.36
C TYR A 22 9.02 22.27 -3.00
N THR A 23 8.82 23.21 -2.07
CA THR A 23 8.18 22.94 -0.77
C THR A 23 6.73 23.40 -0.69
N ASN A 24 5.97 23.38 -1.79
CA ASN A 24 4.54 23.68 -1.75
C ASN A 24 3.66 22.55 -2.28
N ASN A 25 3.93 21.33 -1.81
CA ASN A 25 2.98 20.24 -1.91
C ASN A 25 2.58 19.77 -0.51
N ASN A 26 1.27 19.78 -0.27
CA ASN A 26 0.53 19.39 0.94
C ASN A 26 0.68 17.90 1.32
N TYR A 27 1.90 17.38 1.38
CA TYR A 27 2.21 16.02 1.84
C TYR A 27 2.83 15.98 3.25
N SER A 28 3.02 17.15 3.89
CA SER A 28 3.58 17.29 5.25
C SER A 28 2.73 16.66 6.36
N ASN A 29 1.52 16.18 6.06
CA ASN A 29 0.64 15.43 6.99
C ASN A 29 0.65 13.91 6.77
N LEU A 30 1.40 13.38 5.80
CA LEU A 30 1.64 11.94 5.73
C LEU A 30 2.65 11.57 6.82
N PRO A 31 2.41 10.52 7.63
CA PRO A 31 3.42 10.05 8.57
C PRO A 31 4.70 9.74 7.80
N ARG A 32 5.83 10.35 8.22
CA ARG A 32 7.16 10.01 7.70
C ARG A 32 7.33 8.49 7.85
N LEU A 33 7.45 7.78 6.73
CA LEU A 33 7.57 6.32 6.69
C LEU A 33 8.80 5.83 7.48
N ASP A 34 9.78 6.71 7.69
CA ASP A 34 11.02 6.49 8.42
C ASP A 34 10.82 6.06 9.89
N ASN A 35 9.65 6.35 10.47
CA ASN A 35 9.33 6.04 11.88
C ASN A 35 8.37 4.87 12.06
N ILE A 36 7.96 4.18 10.99
CA ILE A 36 7.14 2.97 11.12
C ILE A 36 8.11 1.80 11.37
N PRO A 37 8.06 1.13 12.54
CA PRO A 37 8.91 -0.01 12.79
C PRO A 37 8.66 -1.08 11.73
N THR A 38 9.67 -1.40 10.93
CA THR A 38 9.58 -2.48 9.95
C THR A 38 9.25 -3.77 10.69
N PRO A 39 8.16 -4.48 10.33
CA PRO A 39 7.83 -5.77 10.92
C PRO A 39 9.05 -6.70 10.95
N GLN A 40 9.35 -7.30 12.10
CA GLN A 40 10.51 -8.20 12.26
C GLN A 40 10.46 -9.39 11.29
N GLU A 41 9.25 -9.87 10.98
CA GLU A 41 8.99 -10.90 9.98
C GLU A 41 9.48 -10.50 8.56
N LEU A 42 9.45 -9.20 8.23
CA LEU A 42 9.97 -8.68 6.96
C LEU A 42 11.49 -8.60 6.95
N VAL A 43 12.07 -8.08 8.03
CA VAL A 43 13.52 -8.00 8.19
C VAL A 43 14.14 -9.40 8.12
N LEU A 44 13.52 -10.38 8.78
CA LEU A 44 13.97 -11.77 8.74
C LEU A 44 13.89 -12.34 7.32
N MET A 45 12.78 -12.15 6.60
CA MET A 45 12.65 -12.64 5.22
C MET A 45 13.68 -12.01 4.28
N VAL A 46 13.91 -10.69 4.38
CA VAL A 46 14.92 -10.00 3.56
C VAL A 46 16.32 -10.53 3.88
N ASN A 47 16.67 -10.65 5.17
CA ASN A 47 17.95 -11.22 5.58
C ASN A 47 18.11 -12.67 5.08
N LEU A 48 17.03 -13.45 5.12
CA LEU A 48 17.03 -14.82 4.61
C LEU A 48 17.27 -14.86 3.10
N LEU A 49 16.74 -13.92 2.32
CA LEU A 49 17.02 -13.77 0.89
C LEU A 49 18.47 -13.37 0.63
N ASP A 50 18.99 -12.40 1.38
CA ASP A 50 20.39 -11.93 1.25
C ASP A 50 21.40 -13.03 1.65
N SER A 51 21.05 -13.83 2.65
CA SER A 51 21.87 -14.95 3.12
C SER A 51 21.62 -16.24 2.34
N CYS A 52 20.62 -16.26 1.45
CA CYS A 52 20.22 -17.49 0.78
C CYS A 52 21.27 -17.88 -0.25
N GLU A 53 21.90 -19.03 -0.03
CA GLU A 53 22.80 -19.60 -1.01
C GLU A 53 22.12 -19.76 -2.38
N VAL A 54 20.80 -19.98 -2.48
CA VAL A 54 20.08 -20.12 -3.76
C VAL A 54 20.05 -18.83 -4.58
N VAL A 55 20.07 -17.66 -3.93
CA VAL A 55 20.04 -16.33 -4.58
C VAL A 55 21.44 -15.74 -4.75
N THR A 56 22.48 -16.37 -4.17
CA THR A 56 23.88 -15.95 -4.42
C THR A 56 24.27 -16.12 -5.89
N SER A 57 25.11 -15.21 -6.38
CA SER A 57 25.61 -15.20 -7.76
C SER A 57 26.25 -16.53 -8.18
N ALA A 58 26.86 -17.28 -7.26
CA ALA A 58 27.47 -18.58 -7.54
C ALA A 58 26.44 -19.68 -7.86
N ASN A 59 25.36 -19.77 -7.07
CA ASN A 59 24.31 -20.78 -7.28
C ASN A 59 23.31 -20.34 -8.33
N VAL A 60 22.98 -19.04 -8.44
CA VAL A 60 22.20 -18.54 -9.57
C VAL A 60 22.93 -18.84 -10.87
N ARG A 61 24.24 -18.57 -10.97
CA ARG A 61 25.05 -18.96 -12.14
C ARG A 61 25.04 -20.46 -12.41
N ARG A 62 24.99 -21.30 -11.37
CA ARG A 62 24.89 -22.76 -11.50
C ARG A 62 23.50 -23.19 -11.97
N SER A 63 22.45 -22.58 -11.44
CA SER A 63 21.04 -22.80 -11.77
C SER A 63 20.66 -22.22 -13.14
N SER A 64 21.34 -21.18 -13.60
CA SER A 64 21.27 -20.62 -14.96
C SER A 64 21.87 -21.54 -16.01
N ARG A 65 22.51 -22.66 -15.62
CA ARG A 65 22.95 -23.72 -16.55
C ARG A 65 21.82 -24.65 -17.02
N LYS A 66 20.56 -24.32 -16.70
CA LYS A 66 19.40 -25.00 -17.27
C LYS A 66 19.18 -24.55 -18.72
N PRO A 67 18.73 -25.44 -19.62
CA PRO A 67 18.70 -25.16 -21.07
C PRO A 67 17.93 -23.88 -21.42
N THR A 68 16.81 -23.61 -20.73
CA THR A 68 16.00 -22.40 -20.95
C THR A 68 16.77 -21.11 -20.67
N LEU A 69 17.41 -20.98 -19.49
CA LEU A 69 18.15 -19.76 -19.14
C LEU A 69 19.47 -19.65 -19.90
N ILE A 70 20.15 -20.76 -20.22
CA ILE A 70 21.31 -20.73 -21.12
C ILE A 70 20.93 -20.11 -22.46
N GLN A 71 19.81 -20.55 -23.03
CA GLN A 71 19.35 -20.07 -24.32
C GLN A 71 19.02 -18.57 -24.28
N VAL A 72 18.33 -18.12 -23.22
CA VAL A 72 18.02 -16.69 -23.05
C VAL A 72 19.29 -15.88 -22.83
N LEU A 73 20.24 -16.36 -22.02
CA LEU A 73 21.55 -15.72 -21.84
C LEU A 73 22.32 -15.59 -23.16
N TYR A 74 22.26 -16.61 -24.01
CA TYR A 74 22.84 -16.56 -25.35
C TYR A 74 22.20 -15.44 -26.19
N TRP A 75 20.86 -15.35 -26.22
CA TRP A 75 20.16 -14.31 -26.98
C TRP A 75 20.42 -12.90 -26.46
N VAL A 76 20.49 -12.71 -25.14
CA VAL A 76 20.80 -11.41 -24.54
C VAL A 76 22.24 -10.97 -24.85
N ARG A 77 23.19 -11.91 -24.90
CA ARG A 77 24.59 -11.60 -25.22
C ARG A 77 24.84 -11.32 -26.70
N TRP A 78 24.10 -12.01 -27.57
CA TRP A 78 24.30 -11.96 -29.00
C TRP A 78 23.15 -11.21 -29.65
N TRP A 79 22.11 -11.94 -30.06
CA TRP A 79 20.90 -11.37 -30.63
C TRP A 79 19.70 -12.26 -30.33
N TRP A 80 18.56 -11.61 -30.15
CA TRP A 80 17.27 -12.26 -30.09
C TRP A 80 16.80 -12.70 -31.47
N PRO A 81 16.00 -13.78 -31.57
CA PRO A 81 15.31 -14.13 -32.80
C PRO A 81 14.41 -12.99 -33.30
N SER A 82 14.12 -12.94 -34.60
CA SER A 82 13.30 -11.86 -35.18
C SER A 82 11.82 -11.98 -34.80
N GLN A 83 11.37 -13.19 -34.46
CA GLN A 83 9.99 -13.50 -34.06
C GLN A 83 9.99 -14.20 -32.71
N ASP A 84 8.85 -14.18 -32.03
CA ASP A 84 8.69 -14.86 -30.75
C ASP A 84 8.96 -16.37 -30.90
N PRO A 85 9.94 -16.94 -30.19
CA PRO A 85 10.24 -18.38 -30.22
C PRO A 85 9.13 -19.26 -29.65
N GLY A 86 8.17 -18.69 -28.92
CA GLY A 86 7.03 -19.41 -28.36
C GLY A 86 7.34 -20.12 -27.03
N GLY A 87 6.29 -20.68 -26.43
CA GLY A 87 6.36 -21.53 -25.24
C GLY A 87 6.97 -20.81 -24.02
N VAL A 88 7.92 -21.48 -23.36
CA VAL A 88 8.61 -20.93 -22.17
C VAL A 88 9.42 -19.67 -22.48
N TYR A 89 9.75 -19.42 -23.75
CA TYR A 89 10.58 -18.30 -24.17
C TYR A 89 9.79 -17.01 -24.39
N SER A 90 8.48 -17.09 -24.71
CA SER A 90 7.65 -15.92 -25.00
C SER A 90 7.69 -14.86 -23.91
N ALA A 91 7.64 -15.29 -22.65
CA ALA A 91 7.69 -14.38 -21.51
C ALA A 91 9.02 -13.62 -21.39
N TYR A 92 10.13 -14.23 -21.82
CA TYR A 92 11.43 -13.58 -21.89
C TYR A 92 11.56 -12.72 -23.16
N PHE A 93 11.03 -13.18 -24.29
CA PHE A 93 11.03 -12.46 -25.56
C PHE A 93 10.29 -11.12 -25.48
N ILE A 94 9.13 -11.10 -24.82
CA ILE A 94 8.35 -9.88 -24.58
C ILE A 94 9.17 -8.85 -23.79
N ARG A 95 9.98 -9.32 -22.83
CA ARG A 95 10.81 -8.48 -21.93
C ARG A 95 12.25 -8.31 -22.40
N ARG A 96 12.58 -8.73 -23.62
CA ARG A 96 13.97 -8.85 -24.11
C ARG A 96 14.82 -7.59 -23.96
N HIS A 97 14.21 -6.42 -24.08
CA HIS A 97 14.88 -5.11 -23.98
C HIS A 97 15.15 -4.69 -22.53
N GLU A 98 14.51 -5.35 -21.57
CA GLU A 98 14.64 -5.11 -20.13
C GLU A 98 15.53 -6.17 -19.45
N LEU A 99 16.02 -7.14 -20.23
CA LEU A 99 16.87 -8.22 -19.75
C LEU A 99 18.34 -7.83 -19.88
N SER A 100 19.11 -8.10 -18.83
CA SER A 100 20.55 -7.85 -18.79
C SER A 100 21.31 -9.03 -18.16
N ILE A 101 22.64 -9.02 -18.28
CA ILE A 101 23.50 -10.06 -17.73
C ILE A 101 24.48 -9.43 -16.74
N ALA A 102 24.50 -9.93 -15.51
CA ALA A 102 25.49 -9.57 -14.51
C ALA A 102 26.05 -10.83 -13.85
N ASN A 103 27.37 -10.94 -13.74
CA ASN A 103 28.04 -12.11 -13.11
C ASN A 103 27.58 -13.48 -13.67
N GLY A 104 27.20 -13.53 -14.94
CA GLY A 104 26.67 -14.74 -15.59
C GLY A 104 25.25 -15.13 -15.17
N CYS A 105 24.54 -14.23 -14.50
CA CYS A 105 23.13 -14.35 -14.13
C CYS A 105 22.28 -13.49 -15.05
N LEU A 106 21.08 -13.97 -15.40
CA LEU A 106 20.10 -13.20 -16.15
C LEU A 106 19.32 -12.31 -15.16
N LEU A 107 19.24 -11.03 -15.46
CA LEU A 107 18.50 -10.05 -14.68
C LEU A 107 17.34 -9.49 -15.49
N TRP A 108 16.24 -9.19 -14.81
CA TRP A 108 15.16 -8.34 -15.30
C TRP A 108 15.11 -7.10 -14.41
N TYR A 109 15.48 -5.94 -14.96
CA TYR A 109 15.85 -4.76 -14.16
C TYR A 109 16.88 -5.14 -13.07
N THR A 110 16.49 -5.10 -11.80
CA THR A 110 17.32 -5.48 -10.65
C THR A 110 17.07 -6.91 -10.15
N CYS A 111 16.02 -7.57 -10.66
CA CYS A 111 15.61 -8.90 -10.19
C CYS A 111 16.39 -10.00 -10.88
N VAL A 112 16.73 -11.04 -10.10
CA VAL A 112 17.41 -12.22 -10.61
C VAL A 112 16.41 -13.20 -11.22
N ALA A 113 16.64 -13.63 -12.46
CA ALA A 113 15.81 -14.65 -13.09
C ALA A 113 16.12 -16.05 -12.54
N ILE A 114 15.13 -16.69 -11.94
CA ILE A 114 15.27 -18.00 -11.27
C ILE A 114 14.88 -19.15 -12.21
N SER A 115 15.72 -20.18 -12.26
CA SER A 115 15.45 -21.38 -13.05
C SER A 115 14.41 -22.28 -12.38
N GLU A 116 13.68 -23.05 -13.18
CA GLU A 116 12.58 -23.92 -12.71
C GLU A 116 12.95 -24.81 -11.52
N GLY A 117 14.17 -25.37 -11.52
CA GLY A 117 14.62 -26.26 -10.44
C GLY A 117 14.87 -25.57 -9.09
N SER A 118 14.99 -24.24 -9.07
CA SER A 118 15.22 -23.46 -7.85
C SER A 118 13.97 -22.71 -7.39
N ARG A 119 12.90 -22.66 -8.19
CA ARG A 119 11.67 -21.92 -7.86
C ARG A 119 11.03 -22.40 -6.56
N ALA A 120 10.96 -23.71 -6.33
CA ALA A 120 10.38 -24.27 -5.12
C ALA A 120 11.08 -23.77 -3.84
N SER A 121 12.41 -23.81 -3.82
CA SER A 121 13.19 -23.33 -2.67
C SER A 121 13.04 -21.83 -2.44
N VAL A 122 12.96 -21.03 -3.51
CA VAL A 122 12.72 -19.59 -3.41
C VAL A 122 11.31 -19.28 -2.92
N LEU A 123 10.31 -20.05 -3.37
CA LEU A 123 8.92 -19.94 -2.90
C LEU A 123 8.80 -20.29 -1.41
N ASP A 124 9.46 -21.35 -0.97
CA ASP A 124 9.51 -21.73 0.45
C ASP A 124 10.15 -20.62 1.31
N LEU A 125 11.21 -20.00 0.80
CA LEU A 125 11.90 -18.90 1.46
C LEU A 125 11.03 -17.64 1.57
N LEU A 126 10.39 -17.24 0.46
CA LEU A 126 9.46 -16.13 0.40
C LEU A 126 8.25 -16.33 1.33
N HIS A 127 7.87 -17.59 1.57
CA HIS A 127 6.75 -17.96 2.42
C HIS A 127 7.13 -18.22 3.89
N TYR A 128 8.42 -18.33 4.21
CA TYR A 128 8.92 -18.82 5.50
C TYR A 128 8.33 -18.10 6.71
N THR A 129 8.20 -16.77 6.64
CA THR A 129 7.67 -15.94 7.73
C THR A 129 6.15 -15.78 7.70
N HIS A 130 5.44 -16.43 6.77
CA HIS A 130 3.98 -16.39 6.62
C HIS A 130 3.39 -14.96 6.55
N LEU A 131 4.14 -14.04 5.92
CA LEU A 131 3.69 -12.69 5.67
C LEU A 131 2.45 -12.66 4.77
N GLY A 132 1.74 -11.52 4.78
CA GLY A 132 0.60 -11.31 3.90
C GLY A 132 0.97 -11.42 2.43
N MET A 133 0.02 -11.87 1.60
CA MET A 133 0.21 -12.07 0.14
C MET A 133 0.82 -10.85 -0.55
N THR A 134 0.28 -9.66 -0.27
CA THR A 134 0.75 -8.40 -0.85
C THR A 134 2.24 -8.18 -0.56
N THR A 135 2.66 -8.50 0.66
CA THR A 135 4.02 -8.30 1.12
C THR A 135 4.98 -9.31 0.51
N ILE A 136 4.60 -10.59 0.46
CA ILE A 136 5.39 -11.63 -0.22
C ILE A 136 5.59 -11.27 -1.70
N LYS A 137 4.53 -10.82 -2.39
CA LYS A 137 4.62 -10.38 -3.79
C LYS A 137 5.53 -9.15 -3.95
N ALA A 138 5.43 -8.16 -3.06
CA ALA A 138 6.28 -6.97 -3.11
C ALA A 138 7.76 -7.31 -2.92
N THR A 139 8.07 -8.21 -1.97
CA THR A 139 9.44 -8.71 -1.79
C THR A 139 9.92 -9.47 -3.01
N ALA A 140 9.13 -10.41 -3.54
CA ALA A 140 9.50 -11.15 -4.73
C ALA A 140 9.90 -10.21 -5.89
N ARG A 141 9.06 -9.19 -6.18
CA ARG A 141 9.31 -8.17 -7.22
C ARG A 141 10.57 -7.32 -7.02
N SER A 142 11.19 -7.36 -5.84
CA SER A 142 12.42 -6.62 -5.55
C SER A 142 13.69 -7.45 -5.73
N TYR A 143 13.58 -8.79 -5.68
CA TYR A 143 14.74 -9.68 -5.64
C TYR A 143 14.77 -10.70 -6.79
N VAL A 144 13.63 -11.30 -7.15
CA VAL A 144 13.57 -12.49 -7.98
C VAL A 144 12.46 -12.42 -9.01
N TRP A 145 12.66 -13.10 -10.14
CA TRP A 145 11.66 -13.12 -11.20
C TRP A 145 11.65 -14.44 -11.96
N TRP A 146 10.46 -14.87 -12.37
CA TRP A 146 10.23 -15.84 -13.44
C TRP A 146 8.81 -15.67 -14.01
N PRO A 147 8.53 -16.17 -15.21
CA PRO A 147 7.18 -16.18 -15.75
C PRO A 147 6.24 -16.98 -14.84
N GLY A 148 5.19 -16.35 -14.31
CA GLY A 148 4.21 -17.02 -13.44
C GLY A 148 4.50 -16.94 -11.93
N ILE A 149 5.48 -16.14 -11.49
CA ILE A 149 5.86 -16.06 -10.06
C ILE A 149 4.70 -15.67 -9.14
N GLU A 150 3.81 -14.77 -9.57
CA GLU A 150 2.71 -14.32 -8.72
C GLU A 150 1.67 -15.42 -8.51
N GLU A 151 1.38 -16.19 -9.57
CA GLU A 151 0.49 -17.34 -9.55
C GLU A 151 1.05 -18.44 -8.66
N ASP A 152 2.36 -18.67 -8.72
CA ASP A 152 3.06 -19.62 -7.85
C ASP A 152 2.99 -19.19 -6.38
N ILE A 153 3.24 -17.91 -6.08
CA ILE A 153 3.10 -17.33 -4.73
C ILE A 153 1.66 -17.46 -4.24
N GLU A 154 0.67 -17.18 -5.09
CA GLU A 154 -0.73 -17.35 -4.71
C GLU A 154 -1.05 -18.82 -4.40
N GLY A 155 -0.51 -19.74 -5.19
CA GLY A 155 -0.67 -21.17 -5.01
C GLY A 155 -0.17 -21.65 -3.65
N ILE A 156 1.02 -21.23 -3.21
CA ILE A 156 1.57 -21.65 -1.91
C ILE A 156 0.82 -21.02 -0.74
N VAL A 157 0.46 -19.74 -0.83
CA VAL A 157 -0.20 -19.02 0.26
C VAL A 157 -1.63 -19.52 0.45
N LYS A 158 -2.38 -19.80 -0.63
CA LYS A 158 -3.74 -20.38 -0.57
C LYS A 158 -3.77 -21.80 0.00
N LYS A 159 -2.68 -22.57 -0.18
CA LYS A 159 -2.55 -23.93 0.36
C LYS A 159 -2.04 -23.97 1.81
N CYS A 160 -1.52 -22.86 2.34
CA CYS A 160 -0.95 -22.81 3.67
C CYS A 160 -2.02 -22.58 4.75
N PRO A 161 -2.23 -23.52 5.70
CA PRO A 161 -3.25 -23.37 6.74
C PRO A 161 -3.07 -22.11 7.60
N LYS A 162 -1.82 -21.77 7.96
CA LYS A 162 -1.51 -20.60 8.79
C LYS A 162 -1.89 -19.29 8.09
N CYS A 163 -1.61 -19.19 6.79
CA CYS A 163 -1.94 -18.00 6.01
C CYS A 163 -3.45 -17.89 5.78
N VAL A 164 -4.14 -19.01 5.53
CA VAL A 164 -5.61 -19.02 5.39
C VAL A 164 -6.28 -18.56 6.68
N THR A 165 -5.82 -19.00 7.85
CA THR A 165 -6.38 -18.53 9.14
C THR A 165 -6.13 -17.05 9.44
N ARG A 166 -5.05 -16.47 8.89
CA ARG A 166 -4.71 -15.05 9.05
C ARG A 166 -5.38 -14.15 8.01
N GLN A 167 -6.07 -14.69 7.00
CA GLN A 167 -6.76 -13.86 6.02
C GLN A 167 -7.92 -13.12 6.67
N HIS A 168 -7.93 -11.80 6.49
CA HIS A 168 -9.10 -11.00 6.82
C HIS A 168 -10.29 -11.50 6.00
N SER A 169 -11.45 -11.65 6.65
CA SER A 169 -12.70 -11.89 5.95
C SER A 169 -12.90 -10.77 4.92
N PRO A 170 -13.44 -11.09 3.72
CA PRO A 170 -13.78 -10.06 2.75
C PRO A 170 -14.67 -9.02 3.44
N ALA A 171 -14.41 -7.74 3.15
CA ALA A 171 -15.21 -6.65 3.69
C ALA A 171 -16.69 -6.94 3.38
N ALA A 172 -17.54 -6.87 4.41
CA ALA A 172 -18.97 -7.06 4.23
C ALA A 172 -19.47 -6.08 3.16
N GLU A 173 -20.44 -6.51 2.36
CA GLU A 173 -21.06 -5.67 1.34
C GLU A 173 -21.55 -4.38 2.00
N LEU A 174 -20.96 -3.24 1.58
CA LEU A 174 -21.33 -1.94 2.11
C LEU A 174 -22.73 -1.62 1.61
N ARG A 175 -23.73 -1.76 2.48
CA ARG A 175 -25.09 -1.29 2.20
C ARG A 175 -25.14 0.23 2.40
N PRO A 176 -25.33 1.04 1.35
CA PRO A 176 -25.45 2.48 1.51
C PRO A 176 -26.70 2.79 2.34
N TRP A 177 -26.58 3.73 3.27
CA TRP A 177 -27.75 4.24 3.95
C TRP A 177 -28.63 5.05 2.98
N GLU A 178 -29.95 4.93 3.07
CA GLU A 178 -30.87 5.77 2.29
C GLU A 178 -30.58 7.25 2.54
N TRP A 179 -30.50 8.09 1.52
CA TRP A 179 -30.22 9.51 1.71
C TRP A 179 -31.39 10.20 2.46
N PRO A 180 -31.11 10.96 3.53
CA PRO A 180 -32.16 11.71 4.21
C PRO A 180 -32.65 12.86 3.29
N SER A 181 -33.93 13.22 3.40
CA SER A 181 -34.53 14.26 2.55
C SER A 181 -34.74 15.59 3.26
N THR A 182 -34.70 15.58 4.60
CA THR A 182 -34.99 16.76 5.43
C THR A 182 -33.99 16.85 6.60
N PRO A 183 -33.62 18.07 7.05
CA PRO A 183 -32.83 18.22 8.27
C PRO A 183 -33.49 17.53 9.46
N TRP A 184 -32.69 16.93 10.33
CA TRP A 184 -33.08 16.17 11.52
C TRP A 184 -33.79 14.84 11.26
N SER A 185 -33.95 14.41 10.00
CA SER A 185 -34.54 13.09 9.67
C SER A 185 -33.60 11.92 9.97
N ARG A 186 -32.29 12.16 9.96
CA ARG A 186 -31.27 11.23 10.46
C ARG A 186 -30.18 12.00 11.18
N SER A 187 -29.85 11.56 12.38
CA SER A 187 -28.76 12.11 13.17
C SER A 187 -27.76 11.02 13.52
N HIS A 188 -26.47 11.35 13.50
CA HIS A 188 -25.40 10.51 13.99
C HIS A 188 -25.09 10.93 15.42
N VAL A 189 -25.07 9.98 16.35
CA VAL A 189 -24.79 10.23 17.76
C VAL A 189 -23.58 9.42 18.15
N ASP A 190 -22.61 10.07 18.76
CA ASP A 190 -21.40 9.42 19.27
C ASP A 190 -20.94 10.06 20.58
N HIS A 191 -20.08 9.34 21.30
CA HIS A 191 -19.43 9.84 22.49
C HIS A 191 -18.00 10.29 22.20
N ALA A 192 -17.59 11.40 22.83
CA ALA A 192 -16.20 11.82 22.85
C ALA A 192 -15.72 11.97 24.29
N GLY A 193 -14.53 11.44 24.58
CA GLY A 193 -13.87 11.57 25.87
C GLY A 193 -13.49 10.24 26.53
N PRO A 194 -13.09 10.27 27.81
CA PRO A 194 -13.08 11.46 28.67
C PRO A 194 -12.00 12.48 28.26
N PHE A 195 -12.37 13.76 28.19
CA PHE A 195 -11.44 14.87 28.03
C PHE A 195 -11.65 15.87 29.16
N MET A 196 -10.61 16.15 29.94
CA MET A 196 -10.72 16.91 31.20
C MET A 196 -11.81 16.36 32.13
N ASP A 197 -11.83 15.04 32.31
CA ASP A 197 -12.82 14.30 33.14
C ASP A 197 -14.28 14.52 32.75
N LYS A 198 -14.53 14.96 31.51
CA LYS A 198 -15.87 15.16 30.96
C LYS A 198 -16.12 14.22 29.78
N LEU A 199 -17.30 13.63 29.76
CA LEU A 199 -17.81 12.86 28.65
C LEU A 199 -18.78 13.73 27.85
N PHE A 200 -18.59 13.77 26.54
CA PHE A 200 -19.41 14.54 25.62
C PHE A 200 -20.27 13.60 24.80
N LEU A 201 -21.55 13.92 24.66
CA LEU A 201 -22.45 13.35 23.68
C LEU A 201 -22.52 14.32 22.51
N ILE A 202 -22.08 13.88 21.34
CA ILE A 202 -22.08 14.65 20.10
C ILE A 202 -23.20 14.11 19.22
N LEU A 203 -24.09 15.00 18.78
CA LEU A 203 -25.13 14.69 17.82
C LEU A 203 -24.88 15.53 16.57
N ILE A 204 -24.88 14.90 15.39
CA ILE A 204 -24.68 15.56 14.10
C ILE A 204 -25.86 15.25 13.19
N ASP A 205 -26.54 16.28 12.68
CA ASP A 205 -27.55 16.11 11.64
C ASP A 205 -26.90 15.71 10.32
N SER A 206 -27.41 14.65 9.71
CA SER A 206 -26.82 14.06 8.50
C SER A 206 -26.95 14.97 7.26
N ILE A 207 -27.92 15.89 7.23
CA ILE A 207 -28.17 16.80 6.09
C ILE A 207 -27.48 18.14 6.27
N SER A 208 -27.86 18.90 7.30
CA SER A 208 -27.31 20.24 7.54
C SER A 208 -25.86 20.21 8.04
N LYS A 209 -25.38 19.05 8.52
CA LYS A 209 -24.11 18.89 9.24
C LYS A 209 -24.04 19.74 10.51
N TRP A 210 -25.18 20.28 10.97
CA TRP A 210 -25.27 20.95 12.25
C TRP A 210 -24.97 19.95 13.37
N PHE A 211 -24.18 20.36 14.35
CA PHE A 211 -23.87 19.52 15.49
C PHE A 211 -24.28 20.17 16.80
N GLU A 212 -24.67 19.32 17.74
CA GLU A 212 -25.01 19.66 19.12
C GLU A 212 -24.15 18.82 20.04
N MET A 213 -23.73 19.42 21.16
CA MET A 213 -22.89 18.75 22.14
C MET A 213 -23.45 18.95 23.53
N LYS A 214 -23.56 17.85 24.29
CA LYS A 214 -23.95 17.87 25.70
C LYS A 214 -22.92 17.14 26.55
N ILE A 215 -22.57 17.74 27.68
CA ILE A 215 -21.78 17.04 28.69
C ILE A 215 -22.73 16.09 29.40
N VAL A 216 -22.37 14.81 29.43
CA VAL A 216 -23.13 13.75 30.10
C VAL A 216 -22.28 13.14 31.22
N PRO A 217 -22.90 12.68 32.32
CA PRO A 217 -22.17 12.10 33.45
C PRO A 217 -21.60 10.72 33.13
N ASN A 218 -22.20 9.98 32.19
CA ASN A 218 -21.84 8.61 31.82
C ASN A 218 -22.48 8.21 30.49
N THR A 219 -22.16 7.01 30.00
CA THR A 219 -22.71 6.38 28.78
C THR A 219 -24.04 5.65 29.03
N SER A 220 -24.73 5.91 30.15
CA SER A 220 -26.00 5.23 30.44
C SER A 220 -27.10 5.71 29.50
N THR A 221 -27.99 4.79 29.12
CA THR A 221 -29.14 5.09 28.26
C THR A 221 -30.00 6.23 28.80
N ALA A 222 -30.19 6.30 30.12
CA ALA A 222 -31.00 7.35 30.76
C ALA A 222 -30.38 8.75 30.54
N ALA A 223 -29.07 8.89 30.74
CA ALA A 223 -28.36 10.16 30.53
C ALA A 223 -28.36 10.57 29.04
N ILE A 224 -28.21 9.59 28.13
CA ILE A 224 -28.27 9.83 26.69
C ILE A 224 -29.67 10.30 26.28
N VAL A 225 -30.74 9.63 26.73
CA VAL A 225 -32.13 9.98 26.40
C VAL A 225 -32.46 11.39 26.90
N ASP A 226 -32.04 11.75 28.11
CA ASP A 226 -32.28 13.09 28.67
C ASP A 226 -31.57 14.19 27.86
N ALA A 227 -30.30 13.95 27.49
CA ALA A 227 -29.55 14.86 26.64
C ALA A 227 -30.17 15.01 25.23
N LEU A 228 -30.61 13.90 24.63
CA LEU A 228 -31.28 13.89 23.32
C LEU A 228 -32.64 14.59 23.37
N ASN A 229 -33.45 14.37 24.41
CA ASN A 229 -34.72 15.06 24.59
C ASN A 229 -34.52 16.58 24.67
N THR A 230 -33.47 17.03 25.36
CA THR A 230 -33.12 18.46 25.45
C THR A 230 -32.75 19.03 24.07
N ILE A 231 -31.90 18.32 23.32
CA ILE A 231 -31.49 18.73 21.96
C ILE A 231 -32.70 18.77 21.03
N PHE A 232 -33.53 17.72 21.02
CA PHE A 232 -34.72 17.67 20.19
C PHE A 232 -35.77 18.70 20.61
N ALA A 233 -35.94 19.03 21.89
CA ALA A 233 -36.85 20.10 22.31
C ALA A 233 -36.45 21.46 21.71
N THR A 234 -35.15 21.69 21.52
CA THR A 234 -34.63 22.94 20.94
C THR A 234 -34.87 23.01 19.43
N HIS A 235 -34.68 21.89 18.71
CA HIS A 235 -34.66 21.89 17.24
C HIS A 235 -35.92 21.33 16.58
N SER A 236 -36.59 20.35 17.20
CA SER A 236 -37.73 19.64 16.60
C SER A 236 -39.06 20.41 16.62
N LEU A 237 -39.14 21.49 17.41
CA LEU A 237 -40.28 22.42 17.46
C LEU A 237 -40.22 23.56 16.43
N ALA A 238 -39.12 23.70 15.68
CA ALA A 238 -38.98 24.71 14.63
C ALA A 238 -39.71 24.37 13.31
N ARG A 239 -40.77 23.54 13.35
CA ARG A 239 -41.55 23.18 12.14
C ARG A 239 -42.54 24.25 11.69
N LYS A 240 -42.88 25.24 12.53
CA LYS A 240 -43.62 26.45 12.14
C LYS A 240 -43.25 27.60 13.08
N LYS A 241 -42.40 28.52 12.61
CA LYS A 241 -42.39 29.91 13.09
C LYS A 241 -42.65 30.79 11.87
N SER A 242 -43.85 31.35 11.82
CA SER A 242 -44.27 32.36 10.85
C SER A 242 -44.90 33.49 11.64
N TYR A 243 -44.15 34.56 11.93
CA TYR A 243 -44.59 35.85 12.52
C TYR A 243 -43.48 36.88 12.17
N ASP A 244 -43.68 38.14 11.76
CA ASP A 244 -44.82 39.09 11.80
C ASP A 244 -44.76 39.99 10.53
N ALA A 245 -45.88 40.40 9.90
CA ALA A 245 -46.80 41.48 10.29
C ALA A 245 -46.12 42.87 10.39
N SER A 246 -45.94 43.54 9.24
CA SER A 246 -45.69 44.98 9.22
C SER A 246 -46.99 45.72 9.53
N LEU A 247 -47.08 46.26 10.75
CA LEU A 247 -48.14 47.17 11.19
C LEU A 247 -48.10 48.51 10.41
N HIS A 248 -49.29 48.96 10.07
CA HIS A 248 -49.65 50.29 9.61
C HIS A 248 -49.41 51.34 10.72
N ILE A 249 -48.84 52.50 10.38
CA ILE A 249 -48.81 53.69 11.25
C ILE A 249 -49.58 54.81 10.52
N PRO A 250 -50.64 55.38 11.11
CA PRO A 250 -51.24 56.62 10.62
C PRO A 250 -50.56 57.85 11.26
N GLY A 251 -50.41 58.89 10.45
CA GLY A 251 -50.05 60.25 10.83
C GLY A 251 -50.34 61.16 9.65
#